data_AF-A0A1M7GHG7-F1
#
_entry.id   AF-A0A1M7GHG7-F1
#
_cell.length_a   1.000
_cell.length_b   1.000
_cell.length_c   1.000
_cell.angle_alpha   90.00
_cell.angle_beta   90.00
_cell.angle_gamma   90.00
#
_symmetry.space_group_name_H-M   'P 1'
#
loop_
_entity.id
_entity.type
_entity.pdbx_description
1 polymer ?
#
loop_
_entity_poly.entity_id
_entity_poly.type
_entity_poly.pdbx_seq_one_letter_code
_entity_poly.pdbx_strand_id
1 'polypeptide(L)'
;MTSTSEFALNRSQKTREFAHNLTLLNRVNKIRSLLVIFYFAPLIVYLPVAIFMGFITNVTAASVDAVFIVPIVGYCAWQACYRYRDIMAILVIAILTANQLLLWVISPYENKLFHDFKVLTKCFWFHLVLFIIVGTAAFINLKINMTYHKLEACDGFPHFNERFFDQEMDRHQRDIKDPYQQKIDSLKRSAADEMSDISLPESPCGLSDSSGTMDEI
;
A
#
# COMPACT_ATOMS: atom_id res chain seq x y z
N MET A 1 -3.83 -41.79 3.79
CA MET A 1 -4.86 -41.06 3.02
C MET A 1 -5.21 -39.69 3.62
N THR A 2 -4.47 -39.16 4.59
CA THR A 2 -4.74 -37.88 5.27
C THR A 2 -4.09 -36.65 4.61
N SER A 3 -3.01 -36.82 3.84
CA SER A 3 -2.25 -35.66 3.34
C SER A 3 -3.00 -34.86 2.26
N THR A 4 -3.70 -35.50 1.34
CA THR A 4 -4.38 -34.82 0.22
C THR A 4 -5.54 -33.94 0.69
N SER A 5 -6.28 -34.37 1.72
CA SER A 5 -7.34 -33.56 2.33
C SER A 5 -6.81 -32.36 3.09
N GLU A 6 -5.68 -32.50 3.80
CA GLU A 6 -5.03 -31.40 4.53
C GLU A 6 -4.45 -30.35 3.58
N PHE A 7 -3.82 -30.78 2.48
CA PHE A 7 -3.32 -29.85 1.45
C PHE A 7 -4.47 -29.06 0.79
N ALA A 8 -5.59 -29.71 0.47
CA ALA A 8 -6.76 -29.03 -0.10
C ALA A 8 -7.36 -28.00 0.88
N LEU A 9 -7.43 -28.34 2.17
CA LEU A 9 -7.88 -27.45 3.23
C LEU A 9 -6.98 -26.23 3.37
N ASN A 10 -5.66 -26.43 3.47
CA ASN A 10 -4.68 -25.35 3.58
C ASN A 10 -4.71 -24.42 2.37
N ARG A 11 -4.87 -24.96 1.15
CA ARG A 11 -5.03 -24.16 -0.06
C ARG A 11 -6.29 -23.31 0.00
N SER A 12 -7.43 -23.92 0.36
CA SER A 12 -8.69 -23.19 0.47
C SER A 12 -8.66 -22.07 1.52
N GLN A 13 -7.91 -22.24 2.61
CA GLN A 13 -7.70 -21.21 3.63
C GLN A 13 -6.83 -20.08 3.08
N LYS A 14 -5.70 -20.38 2.43
CA LYS A 14 -4.85 -19.38 1.78
C LYS A 14 -5.58 -18.60 0.69
N THR A 15 -6.39 -19.24 -0.15
CA THR A 15 -7.20 -18.53 -1.15
C THR A 15 -8.14 -17.51 -0.49
N ARG A 16 -8.76 -17.89 0.64
CA ARG A 16 -9.64 -16.99 1.41
C ARG A 16 -8.87 -15.84 2.04
N GLU A 17 -7.68 -16.09 2.58
CA GLU A 17 -6.80 -15.06 3.14
C GLU A 17 -6.36 -14.06 2.06
N PHE A 18 -5.97 -14.54 0.89
CA PHE A 18 -5.60 -13.71 -0.24
C PHE A 18 -6.77 -12.87 -0.76
N ALA A 19 -7.96 -13.46 -0.90
CA ALA A 19 -9.16 -12.70 -1.26
C ALA A 19 -9.47 -11.61 -0.22
N HIS A 20 -9.37 -11.95 1.07
CA HIS A 20 -9.57 -10.99 2.15
C HIS A 20 -8.55 -9.84 2.09
N ASN A 21 -7.26 -10.15 1.96
CA ASN A 21 -6.19 -9.15 1.89
C ASN A 21 -6.29 -8.26 0.65
N LEU A 22 -6.71 -8.80 -0.49
CA LEU A 22 -6.99 -8.02 -1.70
C LEU A 22 -8.14 -7.04 -1.49
N THR A 23 -9.22 -7.45 -0.82
CA THR A 23 -10.33 -6.53 -0.51
C THR A 23 -9.89 -5.42 0.45
N LEU A 24 -9.03 -5.74 1.42
CA LEU A 24 -8.43 -4.75 2.33
C LEU A 24 -7.53 -3.77 1.59
N LEU A 25 -6.67 -4.25 0.68
CA LEU A 25 -5.80 -3.40 -0.14
C LEU A 25 -6.60 -2.45 -1.03
N ASN A 26 -7.67 -2.94 -1.66
CA ASN A 26 -8.57 -2.10 -2.46
C ASN A 26 -9.27 -1.04 -1.61
N ARG A 27 -9.67 -1.38 -0.38
CA ARG A 27 -10.24 -0.43 0.57
C ARG A 27 -9.21 0.62 0.99
N VAL A 28 -7.97 0.21 1.29
CA VAL A 28 -6.84 1.12 1.59
C VAL A 28 -6.61 2.11 0.43
N ASN A 29 -6.57 1.61 -0.81
CA ASN A 29 -6.41 2.46 -1.99
C ASN A 29 -7.55 3.46 -2.17
N LYS A 30 -8.80 3.02 -1.96
CA LYS A 30 -9.98 3.89 -2.06
C LYS A 30 -9.97 4.99 -0.99
N ILE A 31 -9.71 4.63 0.27
CA ILE A 31 -9.68 5.61 1.35
C ILE A 31 -8.51 6.57 1.16
N ARG A 32 -7.36 6.12 0.67
CA ARG A 32 -6.23 6.99 0.34
C ARG A 32 -6.58 8.03 -0.73
N SER A 33 -7.23 7.62 -1.82
CA SER A 33 -7.66 8.56 -2.87
C SER A 33 -8.58 9.64 -2.29
N LEU A 34 -9.45 9.26 -1.36
CA LEU A 34 -10.33 10.18 -0.66
C LEU A 34 -9.52 11.10 0.29
N LEU A 35 -8.56 10.56 1.04
CA LEU A 35 -7.71 11.34 1.96
C LEU A 35 -6.94 12.45 1.25
N VAL A 36 -6.42 12.21 0.05
CA VAL A 36 -5.74 13.25 -0.75
C VAL A 36 -6.65 14.47 -0.93
N ILE A 37 -7.93 14.26 -1.24
CA ILE A 37 -8.90 15.34 -1.36
C ILE A 37 -9.09 16.06 -0.02
N PHE A 38 -9.21 15.32 1.08
CA PHE A 38 -9.34 15.90 2.43
C PHE A 38 -8.11 16.68 2.91
N TYR A 39 -6.91 16.39 2.39
CA TYR A 39 -5.72 17.21 2.65
C TYR A 39 -5.70 18.47 1.79
N PHE A 40 -5.83 18.32 0.47
CA PHE A 40 -5.59 19.43 -0.44
C PHE A 40 -6.75 20.40 -0.55
N ALA A 41 -8.01 19.95 -0.48
CA ALA A 41 -9.16 20.84 -0.56
C ALA A 41 -9.15 21.95 0.51
N PRO A 42 -8.98 21.65 1.81
CA PRO A 42 -8.94 22.70 2.81
C PRO A 42 -7.67 23.56 2.73
N LEU A 43 -6.51 23.00 2.33
CA LEU A 43 -5.28 23.79 2.15
C LEU A 43 -5.40 24.79 0.98
N ILE A 44 -6.00 24.37 -0.14
CA ILE A 44 -6.25 25.20 -1.32
C ILE A 44 -7.22 26.34 -1.00
N VAL A 45 -8.23 26.09 -0.17
CA VAL A 45 -9.18 27.13 0.27
C VAL A 45 -8.55 28.05 1.32
N TYR A 46 -7.76 27.49 2.23
CA TYR A 46 -7.14 28.25 3.32
C TYR A 46 -6.09 29.25 2.82
N LEU A 47 -5.25 28.86 1.86
CA LEU A 47 -4.16 29.68 1.34
C LEU A 47 -4.62 31.08 0.84
N PRO A 48 -5.58 31.22 -0.10
CA PRO A 48 -6.03 32.53 -0.56
C PRO A 48 -6.77 33.31 0.53
N VAL A 49 -7.54 32.64 1.39
CA VAL A 49 -8.25 33.28 2.51
C VAL A 49 -7.26 33.90 3.49
N ALA A 50 -6.20 33.18 3.86
CA ALA A 50 -5.20 33.66 4.80
C ALA A 50 -4.33 34.79 4.20
N ILE A 51 -3.96 34.70 2.93
CA ILE A 51 -3.24 35.78 2.23
C ILE A 51 -4.11 37.04 2.15
N PHE A 52 -5.36 36.91 1.73
CA PHE A 52 -6.29 38.04 1.62
C PHE A 52 -6.57 38.69 2.97
N MET A 53 -6.78 37.88 4.01
CA MET A 53 -6.97 38.38 5.38
C MET A 53 -5.75 39.14 5.88
N GLY A 54 -4.54 38.62 5.68
CA GLY A 54 -3.34 39.32 6.15
C GLY A 54 -3.04 40.61 5.36
N PHE A 55 -3.44 40.70 4.09
CA PHE A 55 -3.36 41.94 3.32
C PHE A 55 -4.36 43.01 3.81
N ILE A 56 -5.62 42.62 4.08
CA ILE A 56 -6.64 43.55 4.58
C ILE A 56 -6.32 44.04 5.98
N THR A 57 -5.81 43.15 6.83
CA THR A 57 -5.65 43.42 8.26
C THR A 57 -4.25 43.90 8.63
N ASN A 58 -3.31 43.96 7.67
CA ASN A 58 -1.87 44.21 7.89
C ASN A 58 -1.22 43.27 8.92
N VAL A 59 -1.87 42.16 9.27
CA VAL A 59 -1.32 41.14 10.17
C VAL A 59 -0.37 40.25 9.36
N THR A 60 0.88 40.67 9.27
CA THR A 60 1.93 39.98 8.52
C THR A 60 2.17 38.55 9.01
N ALA A 61 1.96 38.29 10.31
CA ALA A 61 2.10 36.97 10.90
C ALA A 61 1.21 35.90 10.22
N ALA A 62 -0.05 36.21 9.93
CA ALA A 62 -0.97 35.26 9.29
C ALA A 62 -0.63 35.01 7.81
N SER A 63 -0.17 36.03 7.09
CA SER A 63 0.29 35.88 5.70
C SER A 63 1.57 35.08 5.59
N VAL A 64 2.55 35.33 6.47
CA VAL A 64 3.82 34.60 6.50
C VAL A 64 3.56 33.13 6.84
N ASP A 65 2.72 32.88 7.84
CA ASP A 65 2.31 31.52 8.21
C ASP A 65 1.69 30.77 7.02
N ALA A 66 0.77 31.40 6.30
CA ALA A 66 0.13 30.81 5.12
C ALA A 66 1.11 30.51 3.97
N VAL A 67 2.15 31.33 3.78
CA VAL A 67 3.11 31.16 2.69
C VAL A 67 4.14 30.07 3.00
N PHE A 68 4.52 29.87 4.27
CA PHE A 68 5.53 28.88 4.63
C PHE A 68 4.95 27.58 5.18
N ILE A 69 4.01 27.65 6.13
CA ILE A 69 3.51 26.45 6.81
C ILE A 69 2.60 25.63 5.91
N VAL A 70 1.71 26.27 5.12
CA VAL A 70 0.76 25.56 4.25
C VAL A 70 1.47 24.70 3.19
N PRO A 71 2.49 25.19 2.44
CA PRO A 71 3.22 24.35 1.50
C PRO A 71 4.01 23.22 2.18
N ILE A 72 4.60 23.46 3.35
CA ILE A 72 5.33 22.43 4.11
C ILE A 72 4.35 21.32 4.54
N VAL A 73 3.19 21.69 5.08
CA VAL A 73 2.14 20.75 5.46
C VAL A 73 1.63 20.00 4.23
N GLY A 74 1.42 20.68 3.10
CA GLY A 74 1.03 20.07 1.83
C GLY A 74 2.05 19.05 1.32
N TYR A 75 3.35 19.36 1.39
CA TYR A 75 4.43 18.44 1.02
C TYR A 75 4.47 17.22 1.94
N CYS A 76 4.34 17.41 3.25
CA CYS A 76 4.34 16.31 4.22
C CYS A 76 3.10 15.42 4.04
N ALA A 77 1.92 16.02 3.81
CA ALA A 77 0.68 15.30 3.53
C ALA A 77 0.78 14.48 2.23
N TRP A 78 1.34 15.08 1.16
CA TRP A 78 1.64 14.37 -0.09
C TRP A 78 2.53 13.16 0.17
N GLN A 79 3.62 13.34 0.89
CA GLN A 79 4.58 12.28 1.14
C GLN A 79 4.04 11.18 2.05
N ALA A 80 3.18 11.54 3.02
CA ALA A 80 2.47 10.59 3.84
C ALA A 80 1.51 9.72 3.02
N CYS A 81 0.78 10.31 2.06
CA CYS A 81 -0.17 9.58 1.20
C CYS A 81 0.49 8.75 0.10
N TYR A 82 1.53 9.26 -0.58
CA TYR A 82 2.11 8.59 -1.75
C TYR A 82 3.22 7.61 -1.41
N ARG A 83 4.04 7.89 -0.38
CA ARG A 83 5.18 7.05 -0.01
C ARG A 83 4.94 6.22 1.26
N TYR A 84 3.71 6.23 1.79
CA TYR A 84 3.34 5.48 3.00
C TYR A 84 4.27 5.75 4.19
N ARG A 85 4.81 6.97 4.30
CA ARG A 85 5.73 7.32 5.39
C ARG A 85 4.96 7.81 6.60
N ASP A 86 4.86 6.96 7.62
CA ASP A 86 4.16 7.27 8.89
C ASP A 86 4.71 8.51 9.59
N ILE A 87 6.03 8.69 9.55
CA ILE A 87 6.71 9.84 10.15
C ILE A 87 6.15 11.16 9.58
N MET A 88 5.80 11.21 8.30
CA MET A 88 5.29 12.42 7.66
C MET A 88 3.86 12.74 8.12
N ALA A 89 3.03 11.72 8.40
CA ALA A 89 1.69 11.94 8.96
C ALA A 89 1.77 12.48 10.39
N ILE A 90 2.69 11.95 11.20
CA ILE A 90 2.95 12.45 12.56
C ILE A 90 3.45 13.90 12.51
N LEU A 91 4.36 14.19 11.57
CA LEU A 91 4.93 15.52 11.40
C LEU A 91 3.87 16.55 10.99
N VAL A 92 2.89 16.19 10.15
CA VAL A 92 1.73 17.06 9.84
C VAL A 92 0.96 17.42 11.12
N ILE A 93 0.66 16.43 11.97
CA ILE A 93 -0.04 16.68 13.24
C ILE A 93 0.81 17.58 14.13
N ALA A 94 2.11 17.33 14.23
CA ALA A 94 3.03 18.10 15.05
C ALA A 94 3.12 19.57 14.60
N ILE A 95 3.29 19.83 13.29
CA ILE A 95 3.33 21.19 12.74
C ILE A 95 2.02 21.93 13.03
N LEU A 96 0.87 21.30 12.73
CA LEU A 96 -0.42 21.96 12.96
C LEU A 96 -0.68 22.22 14.45
N THR A 97 -0.27 21.30 15.32
CA THR A 97 -0.39 21.47 16.78
C THR A 97 0.51 22.58 17.28
N ALA A 98 1.77 22.64 16.83
CA ALA A 98 2.70 23.70 17.18
C ALA A 98 2.17 25.06 16.72
N ASN A 99 1.63 25.15 15.51
CA ASN A 99 1.05 26.40 15.00
C ASN A 99 -0.21 26.81 15.78
N GLN A 100 -1.07 25.86 16.15
CA GLN A 100 -2.24 26.13 16.97
C GLN A 100 -1.85 26.64 18.37
N LEU A 101 -0.82 26.06 18.98
CA LEU A 101 -0.29 26.50 20.27
C LEU A 101 0.33 27.89 20.18
N LEU A 102 1.08 28.17 19.10
CA LEU A 102 1.66 29.48 18.86
C LEU A 102 0.57 30.55 18.72
N LEU A 103 -0.49 30.28 17.94
CA LEU A 103 -1.64 31.18 17.83
C LEU A 103 -2.39 31.33 19.16
N TRP A 104 -2.51 30.28 19.96
CA TRP A 104 -3.14 30.35 21.29
C TRP A 104 -2.36 31.25 22.25
N VAL A 105 -1.03 31.16 22.25
CA VAL A 105 -0.15 31.98 23.11
C VAL A 105 -0.12 33.43 22.64
N ILE A 106 -0.13 33.69 21.32
CA ILE A 106 -0.04 35.06 20.76
C ILE A 106 -1.40 35.78 20.76
N SER A 107 -2.52 35.06 20.57
CA SER A 107 -3.86 35.65 20.53
C SER A 107 -4.22 36.59 21.70
N PRO A 108 -3.83 36.35 22.98
CA PRO A 108 -4.14 37.28 24.07
C PRO A 108 -3.27 38.56 24.07
N TYR A 109 -2.13 38.57 23.37
CA TYR A 109 -1.23 39.72 23.28
C TYR A 109 -1.52 40.62 22.08
N GLU A 110 -2.68 40.44 21.43
CA GLU A 110 -3.15 41.34 20.37
C GLU A 110 -3.34 42.75 20.95
N ASN A 111 -2.34 43.60 20.75
CA ASN A 111 -2.37 44.99 21.22
C ASN A 111 -3.54 45.72 20.55
N LYS A 112 -4.34 46.45 21.34
CA LYS A 112 -5.45 47.33 20.92
C LYS A 112 -5.06 48.45 19.92
N LEU A 113 -3.84 48.44 19.41
CA LEU A 113 -3.21 49.59 18.75
C LEU A 113 -3.64 49.76 17.29
N PHE A 114 -4.17 48.72 16.63
CA PHE A 114 -4.66 48.82 15.26
C PHE A 114 -5.97 48.04 15.08
N HIS A 115 -7.08 48.75 15.29
CA HIS A 115 -8.50 48.38 15.09
C HIS A 115 -9.13 47.35 16.05
N ASP A 116 -10.36 47.66 16.50
CA ASP A 116 -11.28 46.83 17.31
C ASP A 116 -11.66 45.45 16.69
N PHE A 117 -11.06 45.08 15.57
CA PHE A 117 -11.21 43.77 14.97
C PHE A 117 -10.20 42.81 15.59
N LYS A 118 -10.68 41.87 16.41
CA LYS A 118 -9.90 40.76 16.97
C LYS A 118 -9.44 39.77 15.88
N VAL A 119 -8.48 40.16 15.05
CA VAL A 119 -8.06 39.43 13.84
C VAL A 119 -7.35 38.14 14.22
N LEU A 120 -6.42 38.18 15.18
CA LEU A 120 -5.70 36.99 15.66
C LEU A 120 -6.66 35.96 16.25
N THR A 121 -7.70 36.39 16.96
CA THR A 121 -8.75 35.49 17.47
C THR A 121 -9.51 34.81 16.31
N LYS A 122 -9.84 35.53 15.23
CA LYS A 122 -10.50 34.92 14.06
C LYS A 122 -9.57 33.96 13.33
N CYS A 123 -8.31 34.32 13.14
CA CYS A 123 -7.29 33.44 12.57
C CYS A 123 -7.12 32.16 13.39
N PHE A 124 -7.13 32.26 14.73
CA PHE A 124 -7.12 31.09 15.62
C PHE A 124 -8.30 30.15 15.34
N TRP A 125 -9.51 30.66 15.19
CA TRP A 125 -10.70 29.84 14.90
C TRP A 125 -10.63 29.18 13.51
N PHE A 126 -10.20 29.92 12.47
CA PHE A 126 -10.02 29.35 11.14
C PHE A 126 -8.95 28.26 11.12
N HIS A 127 -7.81 28.50 11.78
CA HIS A 127 -6.75 27.51 11.89
C HIS A 127 -7.19 26.30 12.73
N LEU A 128 -8.03 26.50 13.76
CA LEU A 128 -8.59 25.41 14.55
C LEU A 128 -9.51 24.50 13.71
N VAL A 129 -10.36 25.07 12.85
CA VAL A 129 -11.18 24.29 11.92
C VAL A 129 -10.31 23.51 10.93
N LEU A 130 -9.27 24.16 10.38
CA LEU A 130 -8.29 23.50 9.52
C LEU A 130 -7.59 22.34 10.25
N PHE A 131 -7.17 22.57 11.49
CA PHE A 131 -6.51 21.57 12.34
C PHE A 131 -7.42 20.37 12.58
N ILE A 132 -8.70 20.56 12.84
CA ILE A 132 -9.65 19.45 13.04
C ILE A 132 -9.79 18.64 11.74
N ILE A 133 -9.98 19.30 10.60
CA ILE A 133 -10.19 18.60 9.31
C ILE A 133 -8.90 17.86 8.89
N VAL A 134 -7.77 18.56 8.85
CA VAL A 134 -6.49 18.00 8.39
C VAL A 134 -5.90 17.04 9.42
N GLY A 135 -6.06 17.32 10.71
CA GLY A 135 -5.59 16.46 11.80
C GLY A 135 -6.36 15.14 11.88
N THR A 136 -7.68 15.16 11.67
CA THR A 136 -8.46 13.91 11.58
C THR A 136 -8.06 13.09 10.34
N ALA A 137 -7.83 13.75 9.20
CA ALA A 137 -7.28 13.09 8.01
C ALA A 137 -5.90 12.47 8.27
N ALA A 138 -5.02 13.14 9.01
CA ALA A 138 -3.71 12.64 9.43
C ALA A 138 -3.80 11.40 10.32
N PHE A 139 -4.72 11.39 11.28
CA PHE A 139 -4.93 10.23 12.13
C PHE A 139 -5.46 9.02 11.35
N ILE A 140 -6.41 9.24 10.43
CA ILE A 140 -6.95 8.19 9.55
C ILE A 140 -5.84 7.66 8.63
N ASN A 141 -5.02 8.54 8.07
CA ASN A 141 -3.90 8.18 7.20
C ASN A 141 -2.89 7.27 7.94
N LEU A 142 -2.55 7.60 9.18
CA LEU A 142 -1.65 6.78 10.01
C LEU A 142 -2.22 5.36 10.24
N LYS A 143 -3.52 5.23 10.52
CA LYS A 143 -4.16 3.91 10.64
C LYS A 143 -4.12 3.12 9.34
N ILE A 144 -4.28 3.79 8.21
CA ILE A 144 -4.29 3.16 6.89
C ILE A 144 -2.90 2.72 6.49
N ASN A 145 -1.87 3.54 6.73
CA ASN A 145 -0.49 3.15 6.47
C ASN A 145 -0.06 1.98 7.34
N MET A 146 -0.44 1.95 8.62
CA MET A 146 -0.21 0.79 9.48
C MET A 146 -0.91 -0.47 8.96
N THR A 147 -2.10 -0.33 8.36
CA THR A 147 -2.80 -1.45 7.71
C THR A 147 -2.09 -1.86 6.41
N TYR A 148 -1.55 -0.90 5.65
CA TYR A 148 -0.78 -1.15 4.45
C TYR A 148 0.51 -1.90 4.75
N HIS A 149 1.29 -1.49 5.76
CA HIS A 149 2.50 -2.21 6.16
C HIS A 149 2.21 -3.62 6.71
N LYS A 150 1.06 -3.82 7.35
CA LYS A 150 0.60 -5.17 7.72
C LYS A 150 0.31 -6.03 6.48
N LEU A 151 -0.32 -5.45 5.45
CA LEU A 151 -0.58 -6.13 4.19
C LEU A 151 0.70 -6.39 3.38
N GLU A 152 1.68 -5.49 3.47
CA GLU A 152 3.01 -5.65 2.88
C GLU A 152 3.80 -6.81 3.50
N ALA A 153 3.60 -7.06 4.80
CA ALA A 153 4.18 -8.20 5.51
C ALA A 153 3.44 -9.53 5.26
N CYS A 154 2.32 -9.53 4.54
CA CYS A 154 1.58 -10.74 4.21
C CYS A 154 2.07 -11.39 2.91
N ASP A 155 2.04 -12.72 2.87
CA ASP A 155 2.38 -13.51 1.69
C ASP A 155 1.55 -13.11 0.45
N GLY A 156 2.21 -13.02 -0.69
CA GLY A 156 1.58 -12.74 -1.99
C GLY A 156 1.28 -11.26 -2.26
N PHE A 157 1.66 -10.32 -1.39
CA PHE A 157 1.60 -8.89 -1.68
C PHE A 157 2.43 -8.54 -2.94
N PRO A 158 2.00 -7.59 -3.80
CA PRO A 158 0.77 -6.80 -3.75
C PRO A 158 -0.44 -7.42 -4.47
N HIS A 159 -0.26 -8.55 -5.16
CA HIS A 159 -1.27 -9.12 -6.05
C HIS A 159 -2.24 -10.10 -5.37
N PHE A 160 -1.84 -10.63 -4.20
CA PHE A 160 -2.56 -11.64 -3.41
C PHE A 160 -3.12 -12.76 -4.29
N ASN A 161 -2.25 -13.43 -5.03
CA ASN A 161 -2.62 -14.50 -5.93
C ASN A 161 -1.70 -15.71 -5.71
N GLU A 162 -2.30 -16.89 -5.53
CA GLU A 162 -1.58 -18.15 -5.33
C GLU A 162 -0.58 -18.43 -6.43
N ARG A 163 -0.95 -18.20 -7.71
CA ARG A 163 -0.06 -18.50 -8.84
C ARG A 163 1.19 -17.63 -8.86
N PHE A 164 1.08 -16.38 -8.41
CA PHE A 164 2.22 -15.47 -8.34
C PHE A 164 3.08 -15.75 -7.12
N PHE A 165 2.46 -16.09 -5.98
CA PHE A 165 3.18 -16.50 -4.79
C PHE A 165 3.99 -17.79 -5.02
N ASP A 166 3.40 -18.80 -5.67
CA ASP A 166 4.10 -20.05 -5.99
C ASP A 166 5.31 -19.79 -6.90
N GLN A 167 5.18 -18.90 -7.89
CA GLN A 167 6.28 -18.52 -8.79
C GLN A 167 7.40 -17.73 -8.07
N GLU A 168 7.03 -16.84 -7.15
CA GLU A 168 7.99 -16.06 -6.37
C GLU A 168 8.73 -16.92 -5.35
N MET A 169 8.03 -17.85 -4.69
CA MET A 169 8.64 -18.86 -3.84
C MET A 169 9.57 -19.80 -4.60
N ASP A 170 9.19 -20.26 -5.79
CA ASP A 170 10.05 -21.06 -6.66
C ASP A 170 11.32 -20.30 -7.06
N ARG A 171 11.21 -18.99 -7.31
CA ARG A 171 12.37 -18.14 -7.62
C ARG A 171 13.29 -17.98 -6.42
N HIS A 172 12.75 -17.70 -5.23
CA HIS A 172 13.54 -17.58 -4.01
C HIS A 172 14.19 -18.91 -3.61
N GLN A 173 13.50 -20.04 -3.74
CA GLN A 173 14.07 -21.36 -3.49
C GLN A 173 15.18 -21.73 -4.48
N ARG A 174 15.06 -21.27 -5.74
CA ARG A 174 16.16 -21.39 -6.70
C ARG A 174 17.36 -20.57 -6.24
N ASP A 175 17.19 -19.30 -5.87
CA ASP A 175 18.31 -18.45 -5.44
C ASP A 175 18.99 -18.91 -4.13
N ILE A 176 18.27 -19.59 -3.24
CA ILE A 176 18.83 -20.13 -1.98
C ILE A 176 19.48 -21.52 -2.18
N LYS A 177 19.18 -22.23 -3.27
CA LYS A 177 19.83 -23.52 -3.54
C LYS A 177 21.33 -23.31 -3.77
N ASP A 178 22.12 -24.10 -3.04
CA ASP A 178 23.55 -24.22 -3.22
C ASP A 178 23.87 -24.46 -4.71
N PRO A 179 24.79 -23.70 -5.35
CA PRO A 179 25.11 -23.84 -6.78
C PRO A 179 25.44 -25.28 -7.22
N TYR A 180 25.90 -26.12 -6.29
CA TYR A 180 26.09 -27.55 -6.55
C TYR A 180 24.77 -28.31 -6.71
N GLN A 181 23.77 -28.01 -5.89
CA GLN A 181 22.44 -28.62 -5.94
C GLN A 181 21.69 -28.20 -7.21
N GLN A 182 21.84 -26.95 -7.63
CA GLN A 182 21.29 -26.47 -8.91
C GLN A 182 21.90 -27.22 -10.11
N LYS A 183 23.22 -27.46 -10.12
CA LYS A 183 23.89 -28.21 -11.20
C LYS A 183 23.46 -29.67 -11.27
N ILE A 184 23.29 -30.33 -10.13
CA ILE A 184 22.82 -31.72 -10.09
C ILE A 184 21.37 -31.81 -10.59
N ASP A 185 20.50 -30.88 -10.18
CA ASP A 185 19.12 -30.85 -10.65
C ASP A 185 19.03 -30.54 -12.15
N SER A 186 19.87 -29.64 -12.68
CA SER A 186 19.91 -29.39 -14.13
C SER A 186 20.40 -30.62 -14.91
N LEU A 187 21.42 -31.32 -14.41
CA LEU A 187 21.94 -32.54 -15.03
C LEU A 187 20.89 -33.67 -15.01
N LYS A 188 20.19 -33.85 -13.88
CA LYS A 188 19.12 -34.85 -13.78
C LYS A 188 17.93 -34.52 -14.69
N ARG A 189 17.62 -33.22 -14.87
CA ARG A 189 16.53 -32.79 -15.75
C ARG A 189 16.85 -33.01 -17.22
N SER A 190 18.10 -32.71 -17.64
CA SER A 190 18.56 -33.03 -19.00
C SER A 190 18.64 -34.54 -19.25
N ALA A 191 19.08 -35.33 -18.28
CA ALA A 191 19.14 -36.78 -18.40
C ALA A 191 17.74 -37.45 -18.44
N ALA A 192 16.73 -36.83 -17.82
CA ALA A 192 15.35 -37.32 -17.87
C ALA A 192 14.68 -37.02 -19.22
N ASP A 193 14.98 -35.88 -19.84
CA ASP A 193 14.52 -35.57 -21.21
C ASP A 193 15.17 -36.52 -22.22
N GLU A 194 16.48 -36.81 -22.10
CA GLU A 194 17.19 -37.74 -23.00
C GLU A 194 16.68 -39.20 -22.92
N MET A 195 16.12 -39.65 -21.80
CA MET A 195 15.53 -40.98 -21.70
C MET A 195 14.07 -41.06 -22.18
N SER A 196 13.40 -39.93 -22.43
CA SER A 196 12.04 -39.92 -22.99
C SER A 196 11.99 -40.12 -24.51
N ASP A 197 13.12 -39.93 -25.20
CA ASP A 197 13.27 -40.14 -26.65
C ASP A 197 13.75 -41.55 -27.03
N ILE A 198 13.90 -42.47 -26.07
CA ILE A 198 14.16 -43.88 -26.35
C ILE A 198 12.83 -44.56 -26.67
N SER A 199 12.35 -44.37 -27.89
CA SER A 199 11.40 -45.28 -28.51
C SER A 199 12.06 -46.65 -28.66
N LEU A 200 11.57 -47.64 -27.91
CA LEU A 200 11.99 -49.03 -28.08
C LEU A 200 11.75 -49.42 -29.56
N PRO A 201 12.76 -49.97 -30.28
CA PRO A 201 12.57 -50.36 -31.67
C PRO A 201 11.47 -51.42 -31.75
N GLU A 202 10.46 -51.15 -32.59
CA GLU A 202 9.49 -52.15 -33.03
C GLU A 202 10.26 -53.36 -33.59
N SER A 203 10.08 -54.52 -32.95
CA SER A 203 10.55 -55.80 -33.51
C SER A 203 9.95 -55.99 -34.90
N PRO A 204 10.76 -56.19 -35.95
CA PRO A 204 10.27 -56.56 -37.25
C PRO A 204 10.25 -58.09 -37.33
N CYS A 205 9.07 -58.70 -37.26
CA CYS A 205 8.87 -60.02 -37.85
C CYS A 205 7.41 -60.23 -38.19
N GLY A 206 7.08 -59.89 -39.44
CA GLY A 206 5.89 -60.42 -40.08
C GLY A 206 6.08 -61.90 -40.37
N LEU A 207 5.06 -62.69 -40.05
CA LEU A 207 4.76 -63.92 -40.76
C LEU A 207 3.24 -64.02 -40.83
N SER A 208 2.77 -64.10 -42.07
CA SER A 208 1.39 -64.13 -42.47
C SER A 208 0.78 -65.52 -42.28
N ASP A 209 -0.55 -65.49 -42.30
CA ASP A 209 -1.47 -66.51 -42.80
C ASP A 209 -2.12 -67.52 -41.83
N SER A 210 -3.45 -67.45 -41.90
CA SER A 210 -4.35 -68.57 -42.23
C SER A 210 -5.03 -69.31 -41.07
N SER A 211 -6.32 -68.98 -40.94
CA SER A 211 -7.47 -69.92 -40.98
C SER A 211 -7.63 -70.93 -39.82
N GLY A 212 -8.79 -70.87 -39.17
CA GLY A 212 -9.23 -71.95 -38.28
C GLY A 212 -10.47 -71.62 -37.45
N THR A 213 -11.62 -71.56 -38.10
CA THR A 213 -12.96 -71.72 -37.51
C THR A 213 -13.09 -73.09 -36.82
N MET A 214 -13.64 -73.15 -35.60
CA MET A 214 -14.81 -73.99 -35.22
C MET A 214 -14.99 -74.12 -33.69
N ASP A 215 -16.18 -73.73 -33.24
CA ASP A 215 -17.19 -74.40 -32.41
C ASP A 215 -16.84 -75.63 -31.54
N GLU A 216 -17.42 -75.61 -30.32
CA GLU A 216 -17.85 -76.70 -29.40
C GLU A 216 -16.79 -77.77 -29.00
N ILE A 217 -16.60 -78.12 -27.73
CA ILE A 217 -17.53 -78.66 -26.70
C ILE A 217 -17.05 -78.24 -25.29
#